data_AF-A0A1X7SVP8-F1
#
_entry.id   AF-A0A1X7SVP8-F1
#
_cell.length_a   1.000
_cell.length_b   1.000
_cell.length_c   1.000
_cell.angle_alpha   90.00
_cell.angle_beta   90.00
_cell.angle_gamma   90.00
#
_symmetry.space_group_name_H-M   'P 1'
#
loop_
_entity.id
_entity.type
_entity.pdbx_description
1 polymer ?
#
loop_
_entity_poly.entity_id
_entity_poly.type
_entity_poly.pdbx_seq_one_letter_code
_entity_poly.pdbx_strand_id
1 'polypeptide(L)'
;LASEVGQLVVCPDSSGSGYTSKGQNSEDGIPLSTALEKIEAVFSEQSNCCLATNGSTALRQILVPEINRKLQEPLPSFLSQFFDLQKELAKRSNNEFQPHNLVELCECLGVDCPNDVSGAEEIPIMAKAAQKMLVQGHVFESPETVQQSYSHTNQVNPDNVCDGCVVRLRGLPFSADHNDIALFLSGLNIIPGGVVFSINPVGRRTGEAIVVLEGEDQAQFALQRDRHYLHQRYVEVYEASPDNFFQFCDTTGSSEKVFTVRMQGLPYRATESDIMEFFQPEAPVSNEADGILIVRYPDGKASGDAFAVFSSEAHVEEALKKHRNNLMGRYIEVFHSSLKEFLVVLNKSGTPEQLDRFAYLNTESGGGGGGGRGGGGGSGGGASKRGGSEKNCVKLRGLPWEATPEDVISFFGDLNRSIEQQGIHMVLNAQSRPTGDCFVQMTSVDAATRAANELHRQNIGRRYIEVFQVSGNDVTYALMDTGGGGSRPGGGHAYYGGGGGNKRKKVSSAVVKARGLPFNTKEYDLVDFFADFN
;
A
#
# COMPACT_ATOMS: atom_id res chain seq x y z
N LEU A 1 -33.90 18.49 -9.96
CA LEU A 1 -32.71 17.75 -9.49
C LEU A 1 -33.12 16.61 -8.57
N ALA A 2 -33.34 16.81 -7.27
CA ALA A 2 -33.66 15.68 -6.40
C ALA A 2 -35.12 15.17 -6.42
N SER A 3 -36.06 15.82 -7.12
CA SER A 3 -37.34 15.15 -7.45
C SER A 3 -37.14 14.03 -8.48
N GLU A 4 -36.05 14.09 -9.25
CA GLU A 4 -35.63 13.07 -10.22
C GLU A 4 -34.51 12.18 -9.65
N VAL A 5 -33.60 12.71 -8.82
CA VAL A 5 -32.60 11.91 -8.07
C VAL A 5 -33.22 11.19 -6.87
N GLY A 6 -34.32 11.69 -6.31
CA GLY A 6 -35.14 10.99 -5.32
C GLY A 6 -35.94 9.83 -5.92
N GLN A 7 -36.07 9.76 -7.26
CA GLN A 7 -36.51 8.57 -7.98
C GLN A 7 -35.36 7.59 -8.29
N LEU A 8 -34.10 8.00 -8.11
CA LEU A 8 -32.93 7.11 -8.09
C LEU A 8 -32.83 6.41 -6.72
N VAL A 9 -33.92 5.77 -6.29
CA VAL A 9 -33.84 4.68 -5.32
C VAL A 9 -33.27 3.50 -6.09
N VAL A 10 -31.94 3.38 -6.10
CA VAL A 10 -31.30 2.12 -6.49
C VAL A 10 -31.64 1.13 -5.39
N CYS A 11 -32.63 0.26 -5.64
CA CYS A 11 -32.90 -0.91 -4.81
C CYS A 11 -31.59 -1.69 -4.60
N PRO A 12 -31.08 -1.84 -3.37
CA PRO A 12 -30.08 -2.82 -3.08
C PRO A 12 -30.78 -4.18 -2.95
N ASP A 13 -30.57 -5.06 -3.92
CA ASP A 13 -30.90 -6.46 -3.76
C ASP A 13 -30.00 -7.04 -2.64
N SER A 14 -30.59 -7.08 -1.45
CA SER A 14 -30.45 -8.09 -0.39
C SER A 14 -29.06 -8.71 -0.17
N SER A 15 -28.37 -8.24 0.88
CA SER A 15 -28.15 -9.09 2.06
C SER A 15 -27.96 -8.24 3.32
N GLY A 16 -28.99 -8.17 4.18
CA GLY A 16 -28.85 -7.69 5.57
C GLY A 16 -29.93 -6.76 6.14
N SER A 17 -31.19 -7.23 6.20
CA SER A 17 -32.30 -6.80 7.09
C SER A 17 -32.66 -5.30 7.30
N GLY A 18 -33.84 -4.94 6.76
CA GLY A 18 -34.95 -4.32 7.53
C GLY A 18 -35.12 -2.79 7.49
N TYR A 19 -36.10 -2.29 6.73
CA TYR A 19 -37.35 -1.64 7.21
C TYR A 19 -38.20 -1.15 6.03
N THR A 20 -39.52 -1.28 6.16
CA THR A 20 -40.55 -0.85 5.19
C THR A 20 -41.18 0.48 5.63
N SER A 21 -41.46 1.40 4.72
CA SER A 21 -42.62 2.29 4.88
C SER A 21 -43.18 2.78 3.54
N LYS A 22 -44.51 2.72 3.48
CA LYS A 22 -45.40 3.01 2.36
C LYS A 22 -45.35 4.48 1.93
N GLY A 23 -45.19 4.71 0.62
CA GLY A 23 -45.51 5.94 -0.10
C GLY A 23 -45.91 5.55 -1.53
N GLN A 24 -47.01 6.11 -2.04
CA GLN A 24 -47.74 5.62 -3.21
C GLN A 24 -47.02 5.83 -4.56
N ASN A 25 -46.94 4.76 -5.34
CA ASN A 25 -47.05 4.63 -6.81
C ASN A 25 -46.22 5.54 -7.75
N SER A 26 -45.06 5.03 -8.15
CA SER A 26 -44.75 4.79 -9.58
C SER A 26 -43.75 3.64 -9.69
N GLU A 27 -44.17 2.51 -10.24
CA GLU A 27 -43.43 1.23 -10.30
C GLU A 27 -42.26 1.19 -11.31
N ASP A 28 -41.94 2.27 -12.01
CA ASP A 28 -40.83 2.28 -12.96
C ASP A 28 -39.82 3.37 -12.58
N GLY A 29 -38.77 2.97 -11.86
CA GLY A 29 -37.56 3.78 -11.76
C GLY A 29 -37.00 4.03 -13.16
N ILE A 30 -36.61 5.26 -13.46
CA ILE A 30 -36.00 5.57 -14.76
C ILE A 30 -34.55 5.03 -14.81
N PRO A 31 -34.06 4.60 -16.00
CA PRO A 31 -32.66 4.23 -16.16
C PRO A 31 -31.72 5.36 -15.71
N LEU A 32 -30.58 5.01 -15.10
CA LEU A 32 -29.58 5.97 -14.63
C LEU A 32 -29.13 6.92 -15.76
N SER A 33 -28.91 6.41 -16.97
CA SER A 33 -28.57 7.25 -18.13
C SER A 33 -29.64 8.30 -18.43
N THR A 34 -30.91 7.90 -18.47
CA THR A 34 -32.03 8.82 -18.69
C THR A 34 -32.18 9.85 -17.56
N ALA A 35 -31.90 9.45 -16.31
CA ALA A 35 -31.89 10.38 -15.19
C ALA A 35 -30.77 11.43 -15.34
N LEU A 36 -29.57 11.01 -15.74
CA LEU A 36 -28.45 11.92 -15.95
C LEU A 36 -28.69 12.88 -17.12
N GLU A 37 -29.24 12.39 -18.24
CA GLU A 37 -29.59 13.23 -19.40
C GLU A 37 -30.59 14.33 -19.03
N LYS A 38 -31.61 14.01 -18.23
CA LYS A 38 -32.59 14.98 -17.74
C LYS A 38 -31.94 16.04 -16.85
N ILE A 39 -31.05 15.62 -15.96
CA ILE A 39 -30.31 16.53 -15.09
C ILE A 39 -29.39 17.43 -15.91
N GLU A 40 -28.67 16.86 -16.86
CA GLU A 40 -27.75 17.59 -17.74
C GLU A 40 -28.48 18.64 -18.60
N ALA A 41 -29.71 18.34 -19.06
CA ALA A 41 -30.56 19.31 -19.75
C ALA A 41 -30.86 20.52 -18.87
N VAL A 42 -31.18 20.32 -17.59
CA VAL A 42 -31.43 21.41 -16.63
C VAL A 42 -30.18 22.26 -16.41
N PHE A 43 -29.00 21.65 -16.28
CA PHE A 43 -27.74 22.37 -16.15
C PHE A 43 -27.34 23.12 -17.43
N SER A 44 -27.70 22.59 -18.60
CA SER A 44 -27.40 23.22 -19.89
C SER A 44 -28.26 24.47 -20.16
N GLU A 45 -29.47 24.52 -19.62
CA GLU A 45 -30.38 25.66 -19.75
C GLU A 45 -30.02 26.83 -18.83
N GLN A 46 -29.29 26.59 -17.73
CA GLN A 46 -28.97 27.59 -16.72
C GLN A 46 -27.46 27.85 -16.61
N SER A 47 -27.02 29.03 -17.04
CA SER A 47 -25.59 29.38 -17.17
C SER A 47 -24.81 29.59 -15.86
N ASN A 48 -25.39 29.32 -14.68
CA ASN A 48 -24.75 29.48 -13.37
C ASN A 48 -25.28 28.49 -12.30
N CYS A 49 -25.55 27.24 -12.69
CA CYS A 49 -25.99 26.21 -11.74
C CYS A 49 -24.82 25.45 -11.13
N CYS A 50 -24.89 25.23 -9.82
CA CYS A 50 -23.98 24.36 -9.08
C CYS A 50 -24.78 23.34 -8.26
N LEU A 51 -24.22 22.15 -8.08
CA LEU A 51 -24.85 21.09 -7.30
C LEU A 51 -24.61 21.34 -5.82
N ALA A 52 -25.65 21.18 -4.98
CA ALA A 52 -25.54 21.23 -3.54
C ALA A 52 -26.09 19.94 -2.92
N THR A 53 -25.42 19.44 -1.88
CA THR A 53 -25.70 18.15 -1.23
C THR A 53 -25.79 18.31 0.28
N ASN A 54 -26.56 17.43 0.92
CA ASN A 54 -26.62 17.29 2.37
C ASN A 54 -25.60 16.22 2.79
N GLY A 55 -24.34 16.62 2.89
CA GLY A 55 -23.24 15.67 3.04
C GLY A 55 -22.81 15.05 1.69
N SER A 56 -21.55 14.64 1.61
CA SER A 56 -20.98 14.06 0.39
C SER A 56 -21.25 12.56 0.19
N THR A 57 -21.85 11.87 1.16
CA THR A 57 -22.07 10.40 1.13
C THR A 57 -22.83 9.93 -0.10
N ALA A 58 -24.01 10.50 -0.39
CA ALA A 58 -24.84 10.05 -1.51
C ALA A 58 -24.12 10.18 -2.86
N LEU A 59 -23.30 11.22 -3.01
CA LEU A 59 -22.56 11.47 -4.23
C LEU A 59 -21.31 10.57 -4.33
N ARG A 60 -20.45 10.57 -3.30
CA ARG A 60 -19.16 9.87 -3.29
C ARG A 60 -19.26 8.35 -3.11
N GLN A 61 -20.23 7.86 -2.33
CA GLN A 61 -20.38 6.43 -2.05
C GLN A 61 -21.37 5.71 -2.96
N ILE A 62 -22.39 6.41 -3.48
CA ILE A 62 -23.48 5.77 -4.20
C ILE A 62 -23.47 6.17 -5.67
N LEU A 63 -23.69 7.45 -5.96
CA LEU A 63 -23.92 7.90 -7.33
C LEU A 63 -22.69 7.74 -8.24
N VAL A 64 -21.53 8.25 -7.82
CA VAL A 64 -20.31 8.19 -8.64
C VAL A 64 -19.85 6.74 -8.87
N PRO A 65 -19.79 5.86 -7.85
CA PRO A 65 -19.49 4.44 -8.06
C PRO A 65 -20.47 3.73 -8.98
N GLU A 66 -21.77 4.00 -8.87
CA GLU A 66 -22.78 3.40 -9.74
C GLU A 66 -22.66 3.86 -11.20
N ILE A 67 -22.35 5.14 -11.43
CA ILE A 67 -22.08 5.67 -12.77
C ILE A 67 -20.87 4.98 -13.39
N ASN A 68 -19.74 4.95 -12.67
CA ASN A 68 -18.51 4.32 -13.17
C ASN A 68 -18.72 2.83 -13.46
N ARG A 69 -19.51 2.14 -12.63
CA ARG A 69 -19.79 0.71 -12.79
C ARG A 69 -20.73 0.41 -13.97
N LYS A 70 -21.79 1.21 -14.15
CA LYS A 70 -22.86 0.92 -15.12
C LYS A 70 -22.65 1.53 -16.50
N LEU A 71 -22.12 2.75 -16.56
CA LEU A 71 -22.08 3.52 -17.81
C LEU A 71 -20.72 3.42 -18.51
N GLN A 72 -19.63 3.17 -17.79
CA GLN A 72 -18.26 3.16 -18.36
C GLN A 72 -17.91 4.41 -19.18
N GLU A 73 -18.65 5.50 -18.96
CA GLU A 73 -18.49 6.81 -19.57
C GLU A 73 -17.89 7.79 -18.55
N PRO A 74 -17.22 8.86 -19.01
CA PRO A 74 -16.70 9.88 -18.11
C PRO A 74 -17.83 10.48 -17.28
N LEU A 75 -17.52 10.82 -16.02
CA LEU A 75 -18.48 11.45 -15.13
C LEU A 75 -19.03 12.74 -15.77
N PRO A 76 -20.35 12.97 -15.78
CA PRO A 76 -20.90 14.23 -16.25
C PRO A 76 -20.26 15.44 -15.56
N SER A 77 -19.97 16.50 -16.32
CA SER A 77 -19.26 17.68 -15.83
C SER A 77 -19.95 18.33 -14.62
N PHE A 78 -21.28 18.30 -14.57
CA PHE A 78 -22.06 18.85 -13.46
C PHE A 78 -21.89 18.08 -12.13
N LEU A 79 -21.38 16.84 -12.15
CA LEU A 79 -21.06 16.06 -10.95
C LEU A 79 -19.60 16.20 -10.52
N SER A 80 -18.76 16.89 -11.32
CA SER A 80 -17.36 17.09 -10.99
C SER A 80 -17.15 18.08 -9.85
N GLN A 81 -18.11 18.98 -9.63
CA GLN A 81 -18.07 20.00 -8.60
C GLN A 81 -19.40 20.09 -7.86
N PHE A 82 -19.36 20.16 -6.52
CA PHE A 82 -20.55 20.30 -5.69
C PHE A 82 -20.24 21.02 -4.38
N PHE A 83 -21.27 21.58 -3.74
CA PHE A 83 -21.19 22.14 -2.39
C PHE A 83 -21.80 21.16 -1.39
N ASP A 84 -21.04 20.80 -0.35
CA ASP A 84 -21.56 20.10 0.81
C ASP A 84 -22.06 21.12 1.83
N LEU A 85 -23.38 21.21 2.01
CA LEU A 85 -24.00 22.20 2.90
C LEU A 85 -23.55 22.05 4.36
N GLN A 86 -23.21 20.83 4.79
CA GLN A 86 -22.73 20.58 6.15
C GLN A 86 -21.33 21.17 6.33
N LYS A 87 -20.43 20.94 5.37
CA LYS A 87 -19.08 21.54 5.39
C LYS A 87 -19.10 23.04 5.17
N GLU A 88 -20.00 23.56 4.32
CA GLU A 88 -20.15 25.00 4.11
C GLU A 88 -20.58 25.72 5.39
N LEU A 89 -21.46 25.11 6.20
CA LEU A 89 -21.79 25.64 7.52
C LEU A 89 -20.60 25.55 8.49
N ALA A 90 -19.87 24.43 8.48
CA ALA A 90 -18.69 24.26 9.33
C ALA A 90 -17.62 25.33 9.03
N LYS A 91 -17.32 25.59 7.74
CA LYS A 91 -16.42 26.67 7.29
C LYS A 91 -16.83 28.02 7.85
N ARG A 92 -18.13 28.36 7.78
CA ARG A 92 -18.67 29.61 8.34
C ARG A 92 -18.45 29.73 9.84
N SER A 93 -18.56 28.61 10.57
CA SER A 93 -18.40 28.58 12.03
C SER A 93 -16.94 28.46 12.51
N ASN A 94 -15.93 28.58 11.62
CA ASN A 94 -14.54 28.26 11.95
C ASN A 94 -14.37 26.85 12.56
N ASN A 95 -15.14 25.87 12.06
CA ASN A 95 -15.21 24.49 12.56
C ASN A 95 -15.70 24.35 14.02
N GLU A 96 -16.33 25.36 14.62
CA GLU A 96 -16.96 25.21 15.94
C GLU A 96 -18.17 24.27 15.91
N PHE A 97 -18.91 24.23 14.79
CA PHE A 97 -20.09 23.40 14.61
C PHE A 97 -19.97 22.56 13.33
N GLN A 98 -19.98 21.24 13.49
CA GLN A 98 -19.98 20.29 12.38
C GLN A 98 -21.31 19.50 12.41
N PRO A 99 -22.32 19.92 11.63
CA PRO A 99 -23.55 19.14 11.52
C PRO A 99 -23.27 17.85 10.77
N HIS A 100 -23.80 16.71 11.25
CA HIS A 100 -23.61 15.40 10.62
C HIS A 100 -24.82 14.98 9.78
N ASN A 101 -25.93 15.72 9.88
CA ASN A 101 -27.19 15.42 9.20
C ASN A 101 -27.98 16.72 8.92
N LEU A 102 -29.07 16.59 8.16
CA LEU A 102 -29.92 17.72 7.77
C LEU A 102 -30.58 18.40 8.98
N VAL A 103 -30.96 17.61 9.98
CA VAL A 103 -31.65 18.11 11.18
C VAL A 103 -30.72 19.06 11.95
N GLU A 104 -29.49 18.63 12.23
CA GLU A 104 -28.46 19.46 12.88
C GLU A 104 -28.13 20.72 12.07
N LEU A 105 -28.03 20.59 10.73
CA LEU A 105 -27.81 21.72 9.83
C LEU A 105 -28.95 22.75 9.96
N CYS A 106 -30.19 22.28 9.97
CA CYS A 106 -31.39 23.10 10.08
C CYS A 106 -31.55 23.75 11.45
N GLU A 107 -31.26 23.03 12.53
CA GLU A 107 -31.24 23.57 13.90
C GLU A 107 -30.27 24.75 14.02
N CYS A 108 -29.05 24.61 13.46
CA CYS A 108 -28.06 25.68 13.46
C CYS A 108 -28.49 26.91 12.64
N LEU A 109 -29.27 26.70 11.58
CA LEU A 109 -29.75 27.77 10.70
C LEU A 109 -31.10 28.36 11.12
N GLY A 110 -31.78 27.75 12.10
CA GLY A 110 -33.15 28.11 12.49
C GLY A 110 -34.15 27.87 11.36
N VAL A 111 -34.02 26.74 10.67
CA VAL A 111 -34.93 26.27 9.61
C VAL A 111 -35.74 25.11 10.16
N ASP A 112 -37.06 25.12 9.95
CA ASP A 112 -37.91 24.01 10.38
C ASP A 112 -37.60 22.75 9.56
N CYS A 113 -37.15 21.70 10.24
CA CYS A 113 -36.85 20.39 9.66
C CYS A 113 -37.54 19.30 10.50
N PRO A 114 -38.50 18.54 9.93
CA PRO A 114 -39.05 17.37 10.59
C PRO A 114 -37.97 16.28 10.79
N ASN A 115 -38.11 15.47 11.86
CA ASN A 115 -37.11 14.45 12.20
C ASN A 115 -37.10 13.24 11.24
N ASP A 116 -38.20 12.97 10.54
CA ASP A 116 -38.39 11.77 9.71
C ASP A 116 -38.30 12.06 8.19
N VAL A 117 -37.71 13.19 7.80
CA VAL A 117 -37.58 13.57 6.39
C VAL A 117 -36.55 12.67 5.71
N SER A 118 -36.91 12.14 4.54
CA SER A 118 -35.96 11.41 3.70
C SER A 118 -36.20 11.64 2.21
N GLY A 119 -35.13 11.52 1.42
CA GLY A 119 -35.21 11.50 -0.03
C GLY A 119 -35.71 12.82 -0.63
N ALA A 120 -36.79 12.77 -1.43
CA ALA A 120 -37.28 13.94 -2.14
C ALA A 120 -37.85 15.05 -1.23
N GLU A 121 -38.19 14.71 0.01
CA GLU A 121 -38.69 15.68 1.00
C GLU A 121 -37.57 16.55 1.59
N GLU A 122 -36.30 16.11 1.51
CA GLU A 122 -35.14 16.87 1.99
C GLU A 122 -34.85 18.11 1.14
N ILE A 123 -35.17 18.07 -0.14
CA ILE A 123 -34.81 19.08 -1.14
C ILE A 123 -35.33 20.47 -0.81
N PRO A 124 -36.64 20.68 -0.56
CA PRO A 124 -37.14 22.01 -0.22
C PRO A 124 -36.50 22.53 1.08
N ILE A 125 -36.11 21.65 2.00
CA ILE A 125 -35.47 22.00 3.26
C ILE A 125 -34.02 22.42 3.01
N MET A 126 -33.27 21.65 2.22
CA MET A 126 -31.92 22.00 1.78
C MET A 126 -31.89 23.33 1.03
N ALA A 127 -32.86 23.58 0.15
CA ALA A 127 -32.97 24.84 -0.58
C ALA A 127 -33.21 26.02 0.37
N LYS A 128 -34.09 25.85 1.39
CA LYS A 128 -34.31 26.84 2.45
C LYS A 128 -33.04 27.08 3.28
N ALA A 129 -32.31 26.02 3.63
CA ALA A 129 -31.05 26.10 4.36
C ALA A 129 -30.01 26.92 3.56
N ALA A 130 -29.80 26.60 2.29
CA ALA A 130 -28.89 27.34 1.41
C ALA A 130 -29.31 28.82 1.26
N GLN A 131 -30.61 29.10 1.08
CA GLN A 131 -31.13 30.48 1.06
C GLN A 131 -30.85 31.22 2.36
N LYS A 132 -31.03 30.56 3.51
CA LYS A 132 -30.74 31.13 4.82
C LYS A 132 -29.27 31.50 4.97
N MET A 133 -28.37 30.63 4.50
CA MET A 133 -26.93 30.89 4.49
C MET A 133 -26.59 32.13 3.65
N LEU A 134 -27.17 32.26 2.44
CA LEU A 134 -26.99 33.44 1.58
C LEU A 134 -27.49 34.73 2.24
N VAL A 135 -28.68 34.70 2.86
CA VAL A 135 -29.25 35.86 3.58
C VAL A 135 -28.37 36.27 4.76
N GLN A 136 -27.68 35.31 5.38
CA GLN A 136 -26.72 35.56 6.46
C GLN A 136 -25.33 35.99 5.95
N GLY A 137 -25.15 36.19 4.64
CA GLY A 137 -23.92 36.69 4.03
C GLY A 137 -22.88 35.62 3.69
N HIS A 138 -23.23 34.33 3.73
CA HIS A 138 -22.35 33.26 3.27
C HIS A 138 -22.14 33.32 1.75
N VAL A 139 -20.94 33.00 1.27
CA VAL A 139 -20.61 32.95 -0.16
C VAL A 139 -20.05 31.58 -0.51
N PHE A 140 -20.65 30.95 -1.53
CA PHE A 140 -20.26 29.63 -2.02
C PHE A 140 -19.16 29.75 -3.08
N GLU A 141 -17.90 29.83 -2.65
CA GLU A 141 -16.76 30.08 -3.57
C GLU A 141 -15.88 28.85 -3.82
N SER A 142 -15.81 27.91 -2.87
CA SER A 142 -14.87 26.78 -2.90
C SER A 142 -15.60 25.44 -2.91
N PRO A 143 -16.13 25.00 -4.09
CA PRO A 143 -16.81 23.73 -4.20
C PRO A 143 -15.85 22.55 -3.98
N GLU A 144 -16.39 21.46 -3.47
CA GLU A 144 -15.70 20.18 -3.48
C GLU A 144 -15.60 19.65 -4.90
N THR A 145 -14.55 18.87 -5.17
CA THR A 145 -14.34 18.23 -6.46
C THR A 145 -14.42 16.72 -6.35
N VAL A 146 -14.84 16.07 -7.43
CA VAL A 146 -14.67 14.63 -7.64
C VAL A 146 -13.77 14.43 -8.85
N GLN A 147 -12.61 13.84 -8.64
CA GLN A 147 -11.65 13.57 -9.70
C GLN A 147 -12.16 12.42 -10.58
N GLN A 148 -12.19 12.65 -11.89
CA GLN A 148 -12.66 11.63 -12.86
C GLN A 148 -11.65 10.52 -13.09
N SER A 149 -10.37 10.86 -13.03
CA SER A 149 -9.25 9.95 -13.23
C SER A 149 -8.16 10.22 -12.21
N TYR A 150 -7.48 9.16 -11.81
CA TYR A 150 -6.31 9.24 -10.97
C TYR A 150 -5.07 9.51 -11.83
N SER A 151 -4.33 10.57 -11.52
CA SER A 151 -3.03 10.86 -12.13
C SER A 151 -1.93 10.36 -11.20
N HIS A 152 -1.33 9.22 -11.53
CA HIS A 152 -0.21 8.68 -10.76
C HIS A 152 1.05 9.52 -11.00
N THR A 153 1.78 9.82 -9.92
CA THR A 153 3.05 10.55 -9.97
C THR A 153 4.06 9.88 -9.03
N ASN A 154 5.35 9.95 -9.37
CA ASN A 154 6.41 9.42 -8.50
C ASN A 154 6.72 10.31 -7.28
N GLN A 155 6.11 11.49 -7.25
CA GLN A 155 6.31 12.46 -6.20
C GLN A 155 4.99 12.66 -5.49
N VAL A 156 5.07 12.64 -4.18
CA VAL A 156 3.97 13.01 -3.29
C VAL A 156 4.43 14.23 -2.54
N ASN A 157 3.61 15.28 -2.54
CA ASN A 157 3.87 16.41 -1.67
C ASN A 157 3.62 15.96 -0.22
N PRO A 158 4.64 15.92 0.67
CA PRO A 158 4.46 15.48 2.05
C PRO A 158 3.42 16.32 2.80
N ASP A 159 3.30 17.61 2.46
CA ASP A 159 2.35 18.53 3.07
C ASP A 159 0.88 18.16 2.76
N ASN A 160 0.64 17.37 1.72
CA ASN A 160 -0.69 16.90 1.34
C ASN A 160 -1.06 15.57 2.03
N VAL A 161 -0.17 14.99 2.83
CA VAL A 161 -0.42 13.73 3.56
C VAL A 161 -0.85 14.07 4.99
N CYS A 162 -2.15 14.13 5.21
CA CYS A 162 -2.74 14.39 6.53
C CYS A 162 -2.90 13.12 7.37
N ASP A 163 -2.86 13.28 8.70
CA ASP A 163 -3.31 12.25 9.64
C ASP A 163 -4.79 11.91 9.36
N GLY A 164 -5.13 10.61 9.44
CA GLY A 164 -6.48 10.13 9.14
C GLY A 164 -6.82 10.01 7.65
N CYS A 165 -5.96 10.49 6.74
CA CYS A 165 -6.19 10.47 5.30
C CYS A 165 -5.60 9.22 4.59
N VAL A 166 -5.01 8.30 5.34
CA VAL A 166 -4.24 7.16 4.79
C VAL A 166 -4.94 5.84 5.09
N VAL A 167 -5.11 5.02 4.05
CA VAL A 167 -5.69 3.68 4.17
C VAL A 167 -4.75 2.63 3.61
N ARG A 168 -4.81 1.42 4.17
CA ARG A 168 -4.11 0.24 3.68
C ARG A 168 -5.10 -0.73 3.04
N LEU A 169 -4.88 -1.02 1.77
CA LEU A 169 -5.60 -2.05 1.02
C LEU A 169 -4.84 -3.37 1.09
N ARG A 170 -5.55 -4.47 1.32
CA ARG A 170 -4.98 -5.83 1.35
C ARG A 170 -5.85 -6.81 0.58
N GLY A 171 -5.21 -7.79 -0.03
CA GLY A 171 -5.90 -8.81 -0.84
C GLY A 171 -6.09 -8.41 -2.29
N LEU A 172 -5.42 -7.34 -2.74
CA LEU A 172 -5.40 -6.90 -4.13
C LEU A 172 -4.92 -8.05 -5.05
N PRO A 173 -5.54 -8.27 -6.21
CA PRO A 173 -4.99 -9.10 -7.26
C PRO A 173 -3.54 -8.67 -7.59
N PHE A 174 -2.65 -9.61 -7.87
CA PHE A 174 -1.26 -9.26 -8.18
C PHE A 174 -1.11 -8.46 -9.48
N SER A 175 -2.07 -8.59 -10.40
CA SER A 175 -2.16 -7.82 -11.64
C SER A 175 -2.77 -6.42 -11.45
N ALA A 176 -3.31 -6.11 -10.25
CA ALA A 176 -4.00 -4.84 -10.02
C ALA A 176 -3.04 -3.65 -10.19
N ASP A 177 -3.48 -2.63 -10.91
CA ASP A 177 -2.72 -1.41 -11.15
C ASP A 177 -3.29 -0.19 -10.39
N HIS A 178 -2.71 0.98 -10.65
CA HIS A 178 -3.15 2.25 -10.05
C HIS A 178 -4.58 2.61 -10.43
N ASN A 179 -5.01 2.31 -11.67
CA ASN A 179 -6.35 2.61 -12.17
C ASN A 179 -7.38 1.66 -11.55
N ASP A 180 -7.03 0.40 -11.33
CA ASP A 180 -7.87 -0.57 -10.64
C ASP A 180 -8.18 -0.12 -9.21
N ILE A 181 -7.16 0.40 -8.50
CA ILE A 181 -7.33 0.99 -7.17
C ILE A 181 -8.21 2.25 -7.23
N ALA A 182 -7.98 3.13 -8.21
CA ALA A 182 -8.77 4.33 -8.41
C ALA A 182 -10.25 4.01 -8.72
N LEU A 183 -10.51 2.97 -9.51
CA LEU A 183 -11.85 2.47 -9.80
C LEU A 183 -12.51 1.87 -8.55
N PHE A 184 -11.77 1.07 -7.78
CA PHE A 184 -12.24 0.53 -6.50
C PHE A 184 -12.57 1.66 -5.50
N LEU A 185 -11.79 2.74 -5.52
CA LEU A 185 -11.98 3.93 -4.72
C LEU A 185 -12.79 5.03 -5.43
N SER A 186 -13.55 4.70 -6.48
CA SER A 186 -14.38 5.64 -7.24
C SER A 186 -15.18 6.60 -6.35
N GLY A 187 -15.23 7.88 -6.73
CA GLY A 187 -15.88 8.95 -5.96
C GLY A 187 -15.03 9.53 -4.82
N LEU A 188 -13.88 8.92 -4.52
CA LEU A 188 -12.87 9.43 -3.59
C LEU A 188 -11.64 9.91 -4.37
N ASN A 189 -11.09 11.03 -3.95
CA ASN A 189 -9.95 11.68 -4.55
C ASN A 189 -8.68 11.17 -3.88
N ILE A 190 -7.85 10.48 -4.67
CA ILE A 190 -6.53 10.04 -4.27
C ILE A 190 -5.54 11.14 -4.65
N ILE A 191 -4.67 11.57 -3.74
CA ILE A 191 -3.68 12.60 -4.07
C ILE A 191 -2.70 12.08 -5.13
N PRO A 192 -2.14 12.93 -6.01
CA PRO A 192 -1.11 12.52 -6.96
C PRO A 192 0.05 11.79 -6.26
N GLY A 193 0.36 10.59 -6.76
CA GLY A 193 1.37 9.71 -6.17
C GLY A 193 0.99 9.03 -4.86
N GLY A 194 -0.22 9.29 -4.35
CA GLY A 194 -0.73 8.76 -3.09
C GLY A 194 -0.96 7.25 -3.06
N VAL A 195 -0.71 6.50 -4.14
CA VAL A 195 -0.81 5.04 -4.18
C VAL A 195 0.58 4.43 -4.19
N VAL A 196 0.87 3.59 -3.21
CA VAL A 196 2.15 2.88 -3.11
C VAL A 196 1.89 1.38 -2.88
N PHE A 197 2.32 0.56 -3.84
CA PHE A 197 2.24 -0.89 -3.71
C PHE A 197 3.30 -1.43 -2.75
N SER A 198 2.87 -2.35 -1.89
CA SER A 198 3.79 -3.09 -1.03
C SER A 198 4.44 -4.23 -1.81
N ILE A 199 5.77 -4.21 -1.86
CA ILE A 199 6.58 -5.16 -2.61
C ILE A 199 7.38 -6.00 -1.61
N ASN A 200 7.37 -7.31 -1.83
CA ASN A 200 8.14 -8.21 -1.00
C ASN A 200 9.65 -8.07 -1.28
N PRO A 201 10.52 -8.63 -0.43
CA PRO A 201 11.96 -8.57 -0.63
C PRO A 201 12.46 -9.11 -1.98
N VAL A 202 11.71 -9.97 -2.65
CA VAL A 202 12.04 -10.59 -3.95
C VAL A 202 11.58 -9.71 -5.13
N GLY A 203 11.00 -8.54 -4.83
CA GLY A 203 10.48 -7.64 -5.84
C GLY A 203 9.07 -7.95 -6.28
N ARG A 204 8.34 -8.92 -5.72
CA ARG A 204 6.96 -9.23 -6.13
C ARG A 204 5.93 -8.43 -5.33
N ARG A 205 4.84 -8.01 -5.99
CA ARG A 205 3.69 -7.41 -5.29
C ARG A 205 3.14 -8.38 -4.26
N THR A 206 2.92 -7.86 -3.06
CA THR A 206 2.36 -8.64 -1.93
C THR A 206 0.84 -8.76 -2.02
N GLY A 207 0.19 -7.98 -2.88
CA GLY A 207 -1.27 -7.79 -2.87
C GLY A 207 -1.72 -6.80 -1.79
N GLU A 208 -0.80 -5.97 -1.29
CA GLU A 208 -1.10 -4.85 -0.38
C GLU A 208 -0.67 -3.52 -1.03
N ALA A 209 -1.39 -2.45 -0.69
CA ALA A 209 -1.05 -1.08 -1.09
C ALA A 209 -1.43 -0.09 0.03
N ILE A 210 -0.68 1.00 0.13
CA ILE A 210 -1.07 2.17 0.93
C ILE A 210 -1.62 3.22 -0.03
N VAL A 211 -2.74 3.83 0.34
CA VAL A 211 -3.41 4.86 -0.44
C VAL A 211 -3.64 6.09 0.43
N VAL A 212 -3.27 7.26 -0.08
CA VAL A 212 -3.50 8.57 0.56
C VAL A 212 -4.61 9.29 -0.19
N LEU A 213 -5.65 9.67 0.55
CA LEU A 213 -6.80 10.39 0.06
C LEU A 213 -6.68 11.87 0.38
N GLU A 214 -7.44 12.70 -0.32
CA GLU A 214 -7.38 14.17 -0.17
C GLU A 214 -7.96 14.66 1.17
N GLY A 215 -8.81 13.86 1.83
CA GLY A 215 -9.44 14.23 3.10
C GLY A 215 -9.73 13.04 4.01
N GLU A 216 -9.85 13.32 5.31
CA GLU A 216 -10.15 12.33 6.35
C GLU A 216 -11.54 11.70 6.17
N ASP A 217 -12.53 12.50 5.78
CA ASP A 217 -13.88 12.03 5.46
C ASP A 217 -13.87 11.00 4.33
N GLN A 218 -13.01 11.22 3.33
CA GLN A 218 -12.81 10.29 2.23
C GLN A 218 -12.13 8.99 2.67
N ALA A 219 -11.21 9.05 3.63
CA ALA A 219 -10.64 7.84 4.23
C ALA A 219 -11.67 7.02 5.01
N GLN A 220 -12.55 7.66 5.78
CA GLN A 220 -13.67 6.98 6.43
C GLN A 220 -14.60 6.30 5.43
N PHE A 221 -14.87 6.98 4.32
CA PHE A 221 -15.59 6.42 3.17
C PHE A 221 -14.86 5.23 2.51
N ALA A 222 -13.53 5.23 2.45
CA ALA A 222 -12.77 4.10 1.95
C ALA A 222 -12.84 2.89 2.91
N LEU A 223 -12.80 3.12 4.23
CA LEU A 223 -12.93 2.06 5.25
C LEU A 223 -14.27 1.32 5.14
N GLN A 224 -15.34 2.00 4.72
CA GLN A 224 -16.65 1.39 4.50
C GLN A 224 -16.69 0.42 3.30
N ARG A 225 -15.64 0.40 2.46
CA ARG A 225 -15.50 -0.53 1.32
C ARG A 225 -14.79 -1.83 1.70
N ASP A 226 -14.63 -2.11 2.99
CA ASP A 226 -14.07 -3.38 3.46
C ASP A 226 -14.85 -4.58 2.88
N ARG A 227 -14.10 -5.55 2.36
CA ARG A 227 -14.58 -6.78 1.69
C ARG A 227 -15.32 -6.58 0.38
N HIS A 228 -15.30 -5.38 -0.21
CA HIS A 228 -15.73 -5.22 -1.59
C HIS A 228 -14.77 -5.92 -2.54
N TYR A 229 -15.29 -6.38 -3.68
CA TYR A 229 -14.50 -7.12 -4.67
C TYR A 229 -13.77 -6.18 -5.62
N LEU A 230 -12.47 -6.39 -5.78
CA LEU A 230 -11.66 -5.92 -6.89
C LEU A 230 -11.35 -7.13 -7.76
N HIS A 231 -11.91 -7.14 -8.98
CA HIS A 231 -11.92 -8.33 -9.84
C HIS A 231 -12.47 -9.56 -9.09
N GLN A 232 -11.66 -10.61 -8.93
CA GLN A 232 -12.04 -11.88 -8.28
C GLN A 232 -11.64 -11.96 -6.80
N ARG A 233 -11.17 -10.86 -6.22
CA ARG A 233 -10.62 -10.83 -4.87
C ARG A 233 -11.39 -9.82 -4.04
N TYR A 234 -11.83 -10.22 -2.86
CA TYR A 234 -12.27 -9.23 -1.88
C TYR A 234 -11.05 -8.47 -1.37
N VAL A 235 -11.19 -7.17 -1.19
CA VAL A 235 -10.15 -6.28 -0.67
C VAL A 235 -10.51 -5.91 0.76
N GLU A 236 -9.57 -6.13 1.67
CA GLU A 236 -9.67 -5.65 3.05
C GLU A 236 -9.14 -4.22 3.12
N VAL A 237 -9.86 -3.34 3.82
CA VAL A 237 -9.48 -1.93 3.96
C VAL A 237 -9.24 -1.61 5.43
N TYR A 238 -8.04 -1.11 5.74
CA TYR A 238 -7.63 -0.77 7.11
C TYR A 238 -7.20 0.69 7.19
N GLU A 239 -7.34 1.27 8.37
CA GLU A 239 -6.71 2.55 8.69
C GLU A 239 -5.18 2.41 8.72
N ALA A 240 -4.48 3.42 8.24
CA ALA A 240 -3.03 3.52 8.29
C ALA A 240 -2.61 4.94 8.68
N SER A 241 -1.37 5.10 9.16
CA SER A 241 -0.80 6.42 9.47
C SER A 241 0.02 6.97 8.30
N PRO A 242 0.24 8.29 8.25
CA PRO A 242 1.25 8.90 7.37
C PRO A 242 2.64 8.29 7.54
N ASP A 243 3.05 7.94 8.76
CA ASP A 243 4.33 7.26 9.01
C ASP A 243 4.44 5.93 8.24
N ASN A 244 3.35 5.16 8.17
CA ASN A 244 3.32 3.96 7.36
C ASN A 244 3.52 4.31 5.89
N PHE A 245 2.81 5.31 5.36
CA PHE A 245 2.98 5.76 3.98
C PHE A 245 4.42 6.20 3.69
N PHE A 246 4.99 7.05 4.54
CA PHE A 246 6.38 7.48 4.41
C PHE A 246 7.34 6.32 4.57
N GLN A 247 7.10 5.30 5.40
CA GLN A 247 7.96 4.10 5.42
C GLN A 247 7.99 3.37 4.05
N PHE A 248 6.87 3.35 3.33
CA PHE A 248 6.84 2.83 1.97
C PHE A 248 7.50 3.80 0.95
N CYS A 249 7.49 5.12 1.19
CA CYS A 249 8.15 6.14 0.36
C CYS A 249 9.66 6.33 0.66
N ASP A 250 10.02 6.62 1.91
CA ASP A 250 11.33 6.96 2.52
C ASP A 250 12.32 5.80 2.60
N THR A 251 12.65 5.17 1.47
CA THR A 251 14.05 4.67 1.39
C THR A 251 14.88 5.39 0.34
N THR A 252 14.45 6.57 -0.15
CA THR A 252 15.32 7.46 -0.92
C THR A 252 14.83 8.91 -0.84
N GLY A 253 15.32 9.65 0.14
CA GLY A 253 15.44 11.10 0.02
C GLY A 253 16.67 11.44 -0.83
N SER A 254 16.56 11.40 -2.16
CA SER A 254 17.45 12.13 -3.06
C SER A 254 16.84 12.17 -4.47
N SER A 255 16.55 13.37 -4.92
CA SER A 255 15.97 13.69 -6.21
C SER A 255 17.00 13.58 -7.35
N GLU A 256 17.10 12.40 -7.95
CA GLU A 256 17.34 12.31 -9.39
C GLU A 256 16.27 11.40 -10.01
N LYS A 257 15.48 11.96 -10.94
CA LYS A 257 14.38 11.26 -11.61
C LYS A 257 14.97 10.15 -12.49
N VAL A 258 14.92 8.91 -12.01
CA VAL A 258 15.21 7.74 -12.84
C VAL A 258 13.89 7.26 -13.43
N PHE A 259 13.77 7.35 -14.76
CA PHE A 259 12.58 6.95 -15.49
C PHE A 259 12.60 5.44 -15.71
N THR A 260 11.89 4.67 -14.89
CA THR A 260 11.90 3.20 -14.97
C THR A 260 10.51 2.63 -15.14
N VAL A 261 10.38 1.57 -15.94
CA VAL A 261 9.19 0.72 -15.97
C VAL A 261 9.53 -0.68 -15.50
N ARG A 262 8.54 -1.34 -14.93
CA ARG A 262 8.57 -2.77 -14.66
C ARG A 262 7.71 -3.50 -15.68
N MET A 263 8.23 -4.63 -16.14
CA MET A 263 7.56 -5.56 -17.03
C MET A 263 7.29 -6.86 -16.28
N GLN A 264 6.09 -7.42 -16.45
CA GLN A 264 5.68 -8.69 -15.87
C GLN A 264 5.07 -9.59 -16.94
N GLY A 265 5.32 -10.90 -16.80
CA GLY A 265 4.80 -11.92 -17.72
C GLY A 265 5.74 -12.27 -18.87
N LEU A 266 7.02 -11.88 -18.79
CA LEU A 266 7.99 -12.20 -19.83
C LEU A 266 8.11 -13.72 -20.04
N PRO A 267 8.17 -14.18 -21.30
CA PRO A 267 8.63 -15.52 -21.62
C PRO A 267 9.97 -15.81 -20.95
N TYR A 268 10.15 -17.00 -20.39
CA TYR A 268 11.40 -17.36 -19.69
C TYR A 268 12.65 -17.36 -20.58
N ARG A 269 12.48 -17.31 -21.91
CA ARG A 269 13.55 -17.23 -22.90
C ARG A 269 13.76 -15.82 -23.46
N ALA A 270 12.97 -14.85 -23.01
CA ALA A 270 13.12 -13.46 -23.45
C ALA A 270 14.51 -12.93 -23.08
N THR A 271 15.10 -12.21 -24.02
CA THR A 271 16.40 -11.56 -23.92
C THR A 271 16.23 -10.04 -23.82
N GLU A 272 17.31 -9.36 -23.45
CA GLU A 272 17.37 -7.90 -23.44
C GLU A 272 17.05 -7.33 -24.84
N SER A 273 17.47 -8.00 -25.92
CA SER A 273 17.13 -7.63 -27.29
C SER A 273 15.64 -7.69 -27.59
N ASP A 274 14.94 -8.74 -27.14
CA ASP A 274 13.49 -8.87 -27.33
C ASP A 274 12.73 -7.75 -26.59
N ILE A 275 13.22 -7.36 -25.41
CA ILE A 275 12.65 -6.27 -24.60
C ILE A 275 12.89 -4.91 -25.26
N MET A 276 14.08 -4.69 -25.85
CA MET A 276 14.35 -3.47 -26.62
C MET A 276 13.43 -3.35 -27.83
N GLU A 277 13.26 -4.43 -28.59
CA GLU A 277 12.37 -4.45 -29.76
C GLU A 277 10.91 -4.17 -29.37
N PHE A 278 10.47 -4.68 -28.22
CA PHE A 278 9.10 -4.47 -27.73
C PHE A 278 8.76 -2.99 -27.50
N PHE A 279 9.70 -2.20 -26.99
CA PHE A 279 9.47 -0.77 -26.73
C PHE A 279 9.80 0.14 -27.91
N GLN A 280 10.53 -0.35 -28.92
CA GLN A 280 10.80 0.42 -30.13
C GLN A 280 9.58 0.48 -31.07
N PRO A 281 9.51 1.52 -31.93
CA PRO A 281 10.37 2.72 -31.95
C PRO A 281 9.98 3.81 -30.93
N GLU A 282 8.82 3.71 -30.28
CA GLU A 282 8.19 4.82 -29.56
C GLU A 282 8.85 5.14 -28.20
N ALA A 283 9.44 4.15 -27.53
CA ALA A 283 10.07 4.30 -26.23
C ALA A 283 11.45 3.63 -26.19
N PRO A 284 12.51 4.24 -26.76
CA PRO A 284 13.83 3.65 -26.74
C PRO A 284 14.38 3.52 -25.31
N VAL A 285 14.78 2.30 -24.94
CA VAL A 285 15.43 2.02 -23.66
C VAL A 285 16.79 2.72 -23.61
N SER A 286 17.10 3.35 -22.47
CA SER A 286 18.39 4.01 -22.25
C SER A 286 19.51 3.02 -22.08
N ASN A 287 20.70 3.34 -22.58
CA ASN A 287 21.86 2.45 -22.53
C ASN A 287 21.60 1.07 -23.16
N GLU A 288 20.63 0.96 -24.08
CA GLU A 288 20.31 -0.27 -24.81
C GLU A 288 20.08 -1.48 -23.88
N ALA A 289 20.79 -2.59 -24.10
CA ALA A 289 20.70 -3.79 -23.26
C ALA A 289 21.16 -3.53 -21.82
N ASP A 290 22.00 -2.50 -21.60
CA ASP A 290 22.50 -2.17 -20.28
C ASP A 290 21.50 -1.41 -19.41
N GLY A 291 20.44 -0.84 -20.00
CA GLY A 291 19.31 -0.30 -19.26
C GLY A 291 18.27 -1.33 -18.83
N ILE A 292 18.51 -2.62 -19.08
CA ILE A 292 17.53 -3.70 -18.83
C ILE A 292 18.03 -4.62 -17.73
N LEU A 293 17.18 -4.81 -16.71
CA LEU A 293 17.41 -5.76 -15.64
C LEU A 293 16.36 -6.87 -15.71
N ILE A 294 16.72 -8.03 -16.25
CA ILE A 294 15.88 -9.24 -16.16
C ILE A 294 16.05 -9.84 -14.77
N VAL A 295 14.95 -9.92 -14.02
CA VAL A 295 14.95 -10.44 -12.66
C VAL A 295 15.09 -11.96 -12.70
N ARG A 296 16.06 -12.48 -11.94
CA ARG A 296 16.33 -13.91 -11.84
C ARG A 296 16.14 -14.39 -10.42
N TYR A 297 15.66 -15.62 -10.27
CA TYR A 297 15.66 -16.31 -9.00
C TYR A 297 17.10 -16.66 -8.56
N PRO A 298 17.31 -16.98 -7.28
CA PRO A 298 18.62 -17.42 -6.78
C PRO A 298 19.17 -18.67 -7.49
N ASP A 299 18.30 -19.49 -8.13
CA ASP A 299 18.70 -20.63 -8.96
C ASP A 299 19.11 -20.25 -10.39
N GLY A 300 19.15 -18.95 -10.71
CA GLY A 300 19.55 -18.37 -12.00
C GLY A 300 18.44 -18.31 -13.05
N LYS A 301 17.26 -18.88 -12.78
CA LYS A 301 16.15 -18.88 -13.74
C LYS A 301 15.47 -17.52 -13.83
N ALA A 302 15.05 -17.15 -15.03
CA ALA A 302 14.25 -15.94 -15.24
C ALA A 302 12.94 -16.01 -14.43
N SER A 303 12.63 -14.95 -13.71
CA SER A 303 11.42 -14.87 -12.89
C SER A 303 10.16 -14.61 -13.72
N GLY A 304 10.34 -14.09 -14.94
CA GLY A 304 9.27 -13.54 -15.78
C GLY A 304 9.05 -12.05 -15.56
N ASP A 305 9.89 -11.40 -14.73
CA ASP A 305 9.84 -9.96 -14.47
C ASP A 305 11.13 -9.29 -14.99
N ALA A 306 11.01 -8.05 -15.47
CA ALA A 306 12.15 -7.25 -15.88
C ALA A 306 11.92 -5.76 -15.55
N PHE A 307 12.99 -4.98 -15.51
CA PHE A 307 12.93 -3.53 -15.44
C PHE A 307 13.66 -2.94 -16.64
N ALA A 308 13.14 -1.83 -17.16
CA ALA A 308 13.78 -1.06 -18.23
C ALA A 308 13.88 0.41 -17.82
N VAL A 309 15.05 0.99 -18.06
CA VAL A 309 15.37 2.40 -17.77
C VAL A 309 15.23 3.25 -19.04
N PHE A 310 14.65 4.43 -18.92
CA PHE A 310 14.42 5.38 -20.01
C PHE A 310 15.09 6.72 -19.72
N SER A 311 15.23 7.52 -20.77
CA SER A 311 15.95 8.80 -20.74
C SER A 311 15.04 9.97 -20.38
N SER A 312 13.72 9.78 -20.45
CA SER A 312 12.73 10.81 -20.17
C SER A 312 11.41 10.22 -19.68
N GLU A 313 10.63 11.06 -18.99
CA GLU A 313 9.25 10.78 -18.56
C GLU A 313 8.34 10.51 -19.77
N ALA A 314 8.53 11.24 -20.87
CA ALA A 314 7.76 11.05 -22.10
C ALA A 314 7.93 9.62 -22.68
N HIS A 315 9.13 9.04 -22.61
CA HIS A 315 9.35 7.66 -23.04
C HIS A 315 8.70 6.64 -22.10
N VAL A 316 8.57 6.94 -20.81
CA VAL A 316 7.82 6.09 -19.86
C VAL A 316 6.35 6.08 -20.23
N GLU A 317 5.76 7.23 -20.52
CA GLU A 317 4.36 7.33 -20.95
C GLU A 317 4.11 6.53 -22.24
N GLU A 318 5.00 6.62 -23.23
CA GLU A 318 4.90 5.79 -24.45
C GLU A 318 5.10 4.29 -24.16
N ALA A 319 6.01 3.93 -23.24
CA ALA A 319 6.21 2.54 -22.82
C ALA A 319 4.98 1.96 -22.12
N LEU A 320 4.29 2.76 -21.28
CA LEU A 320 3.07 2.34 -20.58
C LEU A 320 1.93 2.05 -21.57
N LYS A 321 1.87 2.71 -22.72
CA LYS A 321 0.90 2.38 -23.79
C LYS A 321 1.10 0.98 -24.38
N LYS A 322 2.27 0.35 -24.18
CA LYS A 322 2.52 -1.04 -24.59
C LYS A 322 1.96 -2.06 -23.59
N HIS A 323 1.32 -1.64 -22.50
CA HIS A 323 0.68 -2.54 -21.54
C HIS A 323 -0.31 -3.49 -22.23
N ARG A 324 -0.21 -4.80 -21.94
CA ARG A 324 -0.95 -5.94 -22.54
C ARG A 324 -0.61 -6.27 -23.99
N ASN A 325 0.40 -5.66 -24.59
CA ASN A 325 0.90 -6.09 -25.90
C ASN A 325 1.66 -7.42 -25.79
N ASN A 326 1.74 -8.15 -26.90
CA ASN A 326 2.38 -9.47 -26.93
C ASN A 326 3.89 -9.39 -27.19
N LEU A 327 4.67 -10.09 -26.37
CA LEU A 327 6.09 -10.39 -26.58
C LEU A 327 6.25 -11.90 -26.68
N MET A 328 6.76 -12.38 -27.83
CA MET A 328 6.92 -13.81 -28.17
C MET A 328 5.70 -14.68 -27.79
N GLY A 329 4.49 -14.18 -28.06
CA GLY A 329 3.25 -14.92 -27.83
C GLY A 329 2.70 -14.88 -26.40
N ARG A 330 3.23 -14.01 -25.52
CA ARG A 330 2.65 -13.71 -24.21
C ARG A 330 2.31 -12.23 -24.08
N TYR A 331 1.16 -11.91 -23.52
CA TYR A 331 0.86 -10.52 -23.16
C TYR A 331 1.79 -10.10 -22.02
N ILE A 332 2.32 -8.88 -22.12
CA ILE A 332 3.22 -8.30 -21.13
C ILE A 332 2.49 -7.19 -20.39
N GLU A 333 2.50 -7.25 -19.07
CA GLU A 333 2.02 -6.17 -18.24
C GLU A 333 3.17 -5.18 -18.01
N VAL A 334 2.98 -3.93 -18.40
CA VAL A 334 3.95 -2.85 -18.18
C VAL A 334 3.39 -1.92 -17.12
N PHE A 335 4.21 -1.59 -16.12
CA PHE A 335 3.83 -0.74 -15.00
C PHE A 335 4.89 0.33 -14.75
N HIS A 336 4.45 1.44 -14.17
CA HIS A 336 5.37 2.40 -13.60
C HIS A 336 6.21 1.74 -12.50
N SER A 337 7.52 2.01 -12.46
CA SER A 337 8.42 1.53 -11.41
C SER A 337 9.17 2.69 -10.77
N SER A 338 9.37 2.63 -9.46
CA SER A 338 10.23 3.58 -8.74
C SER A 338 11.70 3.16 -8.77
N LEU A 339 12.61 4.13 -8.60
CA LEU A 339 14.04 3.82 -8.42
C LEU A 339 14.26 2.90 -7.21
N LYS A 340 13.53 3.11 -6.11
CA LYS A 340 13.59 2.26 -4.91
C LYS A 340 13.27 0.81 -5.23
N GLU A 341 12.16 0.56 -5.94
CA GLU A 341 11.78 -0.79 -6.35
C GLU A 341 12.90 -1.44 -7.20
N PHE A 342 13.41 -0.70 -8.18
CA PHE A 342 14.51 -1.13 -9.04
C PHE A 342 15.77 -1.48 -8.23
N LEU A 343 16.23 -0.58 -7.36
CA LEU A 343 17.44 -0.74 -6.55
C LEU A 343 17.30 -1.89 -5.54
N VAL A 344 16.14 -2.07 -4.93
CA VAL A 344 15.88 -3.19 -4.00
C VAL A 344 16.01 -4.53 -4.73
N VAL A 345 15.48 -4.62 -5.95
CA VAL A 345 15.57 -5.84 -6.76
C VAL A 345 17.01 -6.05 -7.25
N LEU A 346 17.66 -4.99 -7.73
CA LEU A 346 19.05 -5.02 -8.19
C LEU A 346 20.01 -5.49 -7.07
N ASN A 347 19.91 -4.92 -5.87
CA ASN A 347 20.79 -5.28 -4.74
C ASN A 347 20.62 -6.73 -4.24
N LYS A 348 19.52 -7.41 -4.59
CA LYS A 348 19.22 -8.77 -4.11
C LYS A 348 19.33 -9.85 -5.17
N SER A 349 19.01 -9.51 -6.42
CA SER A 349 18.97 -10.46 -7.55
C SER A 349 20.01 -10.15 -8.63
N GLY A 350 20.64 -8.97 -8.58
CA GLY A 350 21.68 -8.56 -9.50
C GLY A 350 22.98 -9.34 -9.28
N THR A 351 23.61 -9.76 -10.38
CA THR A 351 25.00 -10.21 -10.34
C THR A 351 25.92 -9.02 -10.01
N PRO A 352 27.15 -9.26 -9.54
CA PRO A 352 28.14 -8.19 -9.34
C PRO A 352 28.35 -7.32 -10.60
N GLU A 353 28.29 -7.93 -11.78
CA GLU A 353 28.38 -7.24 -13.07
C GLU A 353 27.15 -6.35 -13.35
N GLN A 354 25.94 -6.78 -12.96
CA GLN A 354 24.73 -5.96 -13.08
C GLN A 354 24.72 -4.82 -12.06
N LEU A 355 25.22 -5.05 -10.85
CA LEU A 355 25.37 -4.01 -9.84
C LEU A 355 26.31 -2.89 -10.30
N ASP A 356 27.43 -3.25 -10.92
CA ASP A 356 28.37 -2.30 -11.52
C ASP A 356 27.75 -1.54 -12.70
N ARG A 357 27.03 -2.26 -13.57
CA ARG A 357 26.33 -1.68 -14.73
C ARG A 357 25.34 -0.60 -14.34
N PHE A 358 24.62 -0.78 -13.23
CA PHE A 358 23.65 0.19 -12.72
C PHE A 358 24.22 1.06 -11.59
N ALA A 359 25.53 1.04 -11.34
CA ALA A 359 26.16 1.82 -10.27
C ALA A 359 25.99 3.34 -10.47
N TYR A 360 25.83 3.81 -11.70
CA TYR A 360 25.53 5.20 -12.00
C TYR A 360 24.18 5.67 -11.43
N LEU A 361 23.25 4.73 -11.19
CA LEU A 361 21.97 4.99 -10.50
C LEU A 361 22.11 4.99 -8.98
N ASN A 362 23.24 4.51 -8.45
CA ASN A 362 23.57 4.48 -7.02
C ASN A 362 24.43 5.69 -6.58
N THR A 363 24.47 6.77 -7.38
CA THR A 363 25.33 7.92 -7.10
C THR A 363 24.80 8.75 -5.93
N GLU A 364 25.11 8.34 -4.69
CA GLU A 364 25.43 9.27 -3.62
C GLU A 364 26.65 10.08 -4.10
N SER A 365 26.43 11.28 -4.62
CA SER A 365 27.49 12.19 -5.01
C SER A 365 28.24 12.68 -3.78
N GLY A 366 29.51 12.26 -3.64
CA GLY A 366 30.41 12.73 -2.59
C GLY A 366 31.81 12.16 -2.75
N GLY A 367 32.57 12.68 -3.71
CA GLY A 367 33.98 12.31 -3.90
C GLY A 367 34.92 12.79 -2.79
N GLY A 368 36.12 12.20 -2.75
CA GLY A 368 37.30 12.80 -2.12
C GLY A 368 37.95 11.93 -1.06
N GLY A 369 39.21 11.57 -1.27
CA GLY A 369 39.96 10.68 -0.38
C GLY A 369 40.53 11.34 0.88
N GLY A 370 41.09 10.49 1.75
CA GLY A 370 42.32 10.79 2.49
C GLY A 370 42.22 11.05 3.99
N GLY A 371 42.93 10.21 4.76
CA GLY A 371 43.73 10.61 5.92
C GLY A 371 43.02 10.83 7.26
N GLY A 372 43.44 10.08 8.29
CA GLY A 372 42.90 10.18 9.64
C GLY A 372 43.41 11.37 10.48
N ARG A 373 42.78 11.57 11.65
CA ARG A 373 43.38 11.78 12.99
C ARG A 373 42.34 12.34 13.98
N GLY A 374 42.08 11.56 15.04
CA GLY A 374 42.03 11.94 16.46
C GLY A 374 41.18 13.11 16.97
N GLY A 375 40.27 12.81 17.90
CA GLY A 375 40.42 13.28 19.30
C GLY A 375 39.35 14.21 19.89
N GLY A 376 38.65 13.70 20.93
CA GLY A 376 38.01 14.46 22.04
C GLY A 376 36.66 15.10 21.70
N GLY A 377 35.56 14.94 22.43
CA GLY A 377 35.35 14.67 23.86
C GLY A 377 34.48 15.80 24.43
N GLY A 378 33.23 15.52 24.83
CA GLY A 378 32.36 16.53 25.45
C GLY A 378 30.91 16.07 25.67
N SER A 379 30.62 15.74 26.92
CA SER A 379 29.33 15.28 27.46
C SER A 379 28.19 16.30 27.40
N GLY A 380 26.96 15.81 27.29
CA GLY A 380 25.73 16.55 27.61
C GLY A 380 24.52 15.63 27.56
N GLY A 381 24.00 15.26 28.73
CA GLY A 381 22.89 14.30 28.89
C GLY A 381 21.53 14.84 28.47
N GLY A 382 20.61 13.92 28.19
CA GLY A 382 19.21 14.20 27.95
C GLY A 382 18.50 12.92 27.50
N ALA A 383 17.65 12.37 28.35
CA ALA A 383 16.81 11.21 28.07
C ALA A 383 16.07 11.39 26.74
N SER A 384 16.12 10.39 25.86
CA SER A 384 15.27 10.36 24.66
C SER A 384 15.01 8.94 24.22
N LYS A 385 13.74 8.58 24.39
CA LYS A 385 12.99 7.51 23.71
C LYS A 385 13.07 7.78 22.21
N ARG A 386 14.04 7.19 21.50
CA ARG A 386 14.19 7.24 20.04
C ARG A 386 14.77 5.90 19.58
N GLY A 387 13.94 5.06 18.99
CA GLY A 387 14.37 3.80 18.40
C GLY A 387 13.66 3.62 17.08
N GLY A 388 14.37 3.86 15.98
CA GLY A 388 13.82 3.67 14.63
C GLY A 388 14.82 3.88 13.48
N SER A 389 15.85 4.71 13.65
CA SER A 389 16.82 4.99 12.56
C SER A 389 18.29 4.75 12.92
N GLU A 390 18.60 4.54 14.19
CA GLU A 390 19.99 4.36 14.63
C GLU A 390 20.48 2.94 14.29
N LYS A 391 21.62 2.87 13.58
CA LYS A 391 22.34 1.61 13.27
C LYS A 391 23.08 1.07 14.49
N ASN A 392 22.39 0.97 15.63
CA ASN A 392 22.93 0.51 16.91
C ASN A 392 22.81 -1.00 17.11
N CYS A 393 22.47 -1.76 16.07
CA CYS A 393 22.38 -3.22 16.11
C CYS A 393 23.47 -3.86 15.25
N VAL A 394 23.80 -5.11 15.56
CA VAL A 394 24.64 -5.94 14.69
C VAL A 394 23.98 -7.30 14.44
N LYS A 395 24.04 -7.74 13.18
CA LYS A 395 23.64 -9.09 12.75
C LYS A 395 24.88 -9.97 12.67
N LEU A 396 24.84 -11.10 13.36
CA LEU A 396 25.79 -12.20 13.24
C LEU A 396 25.22 -13.25 12.28
N ARG A 397 26.04 -13.73 11.36
CA ARG A 397 25.71 -14.82 10.44
C ARG A 397 26.78 -15.89 10.50
N GLY A 398 26.35 -17.15 10.41
CA GLY A 398 27.25 -18.30 10.36
C GLY A 398 27.54 -18.93 11.73
N LEU A 399 26.71 -18.63 12.73
CA LEU A 399 26.81 -19.26 14.05
C LEU A 399 26.70 -20.79 13.92
N PRO A 400 27.55 -21.56 14.64
CA PRO A 400 27.35 -23.00 14.81
C PRO A 400 25.93 -23.30 15.30
N TRP A 401 25.32 -24.41 14.84
CA TRP A 401 23.97 -24.79 15.27
C TRP A 401 23.86 -25.14 16.76
N GLU A 402 24.99 -25.35 17.43
CA GLU A 402 25.11 -25.57 18.87
C GLU A 402 25.46 -24.30 19.65
N ALA A 403 25.61 -23.15 18.97
CA ALA A 403 25.98 -21.90 19.61
C ALA A 403 24.88 -21.39 20.54
N THR A 404 25.29 -21.02 21.74
CA THR A 404 24.46 -20.49 22.83
C THR A 404 24.58 -18.96 22.93
N PRO A 405 23.65 -18.26 23.59
CA PRO A 405 23.81 -16.85 23.91
C PRO A 405 25.11 -16.56 24.67
N GLU A 406 25.57 -17.48 25.51
CA GLU A 406 26.84 -17.38 26.24
C GLU A 406 28.05 -17.39 25.28
N ASP A 407 28.00 -18.14 24.19
CA ASP A 407 29.05 -18.13 23.16
C ASP A 407 29.10 -16.79 22.43
N VAL A 408 27.93 -16.18 22.18
CA VAL A 408 27.82 -14.83 21.60
C VAL A 408 28.39 -13.79 22.57
N ILE A 409 28.07 -13.89 23.87
CA ILE A 409 28.63 -13.01 24.90
C ILE A 409 30.16 -13.13 24.95
N SER A 410 30.69 -14.36 24.92
CA SER A 410 32.13 -14.60 24.91
C SER A 410 32.80 -14.08 23.64
N PHE A 411 32.11 -14.15 22.49
CA PHE A 411 32.61 -13.64 21.22
C PHE A 411 32.74 -12.11 21.20
N PHE A 412 31.83 -11.40 21.89
CA PHE A 412 31.89 -9.94 21.99
C PHE A 412 32.96 -9.46 22.99
N GLY A 413 33.50 -10.33 23.84
CA GLY A 413 34.63 -10.01 24.73
C GLY A 413 34.42 -8.70 25.51
N ASP A 414 35.31 -7.74 25.34
CA ASP A 414 35.25 -6.43 25.99
C ASP A 414 34.06 -5.56 25.53
N LEU A 415 33.56 -5.78 24.31
CA LEU A 415 32.40 -5.08 23.76
C LEU A 415 31.07 -5.55 24.36
N ASN A 416 31.06 -6.68 25.10
CA ASN A 416 29.88 -7.17 25.81
C ASN A 416 29.28 -6.13 26.77
N ARG A 417 30.10 -5.25 27.35
CA ARG A 417 29.61 -4.17 28.24
C ARG A 417 28.74 -3.13 27.53
N SER A 418 28.79 -3.11 26.20
CA SER A 418 28.00 -2.22 25.34
C SER A 418 26.80 -2.94 24.71
N ILE A 419 26.48 -4.17 25.14
CA ILE A 419 25.26 -4.88 24.75
C ILE A 419 24.14 -4.46 25.71
N GLU A 420 22.96 -4.17 25.17
CA GLU A 420 21.79 -3.86 26.00
C GLU A 420 21.32 -5.07 26.81
N GLN A 421 20.68 -4.82 27.96
CA GLN A 421 20.14 -5.90 28.77
C GLN A 421 19.08 -6.68 27.97
N GLN A 422 19.26 -7.99 27.80
CA GLN A 422 18.45 -8.85 26.92
C GLN A 422 18.57 -8.52 25.42
N GLY A 423 19.61 -7.81 24.99
CA GLY A 423 19.82 -7.39 23.60
C GLY A 423 20.27 -8.49 22.64
N ILE A 424 20.44 -9.75 23.08
CA ILE A 424 20.85 -10.87 22.22
C ILE A 424 19.62 -11.67 21.79
N HIS A 425 19.36 -11.68 20.48
CA HIS A 425 18.22 -12.35 19.88
C HIS A 425 18.70 -13.44 18.90
N MET A 426 18.62 -14.69 19.34
CA MET A 426 18.90 -15.87 18.50
C MET A 426 17.74 -16.11 17.54
N VAL A 427 18.03 -16.24 16.24
CA VAL A 427 17.00 -16.49 15.23
C VAL A 427 16.71 -17.99 15.18
N LEU A 428 15.46 -18.36 15.43
CA LEU A 428 14.97 -19.73 15.35
C LEU A 428 14.06 -19.90 14.14
N ASN A 429 14.07 -21.08 13.53
CA ASN A 429 13.10 -21.43 12.49
C ASN A 429 11.75 -21.85 13.10
N ALA A 430 10.75 -22.09 12.25
CA ALA A 430 9.41 -22.54 12.65
C ALA A 430 9.38 -23.89 13.41
N GLN A 431 10.48 -24.64 13.41
CA GLN A 431 10.66 -25.88 14.20
C GLN A 431 11.52 -25.65 15.45
N SER A 432 11.70 -24.40 15.88
CA SER A 432 12.48 -23.96 17.04
C SER A 432 13.97 -24.36 16.98
N ARG A 433 14.55 -24.50 15.79
CA ARG A 433 15.98 -24.76 15.61
C ARG A 433 16.74 -23.48 15.24
N PRO A 434 17.98 -23.29 15.73
CA PRO A 434 18.78 -22.12 15.40
C PRO A 434 19.14 -22.11 13.91
N THR A 435 18.92 -20.96 13.26
CA THR A 435 19.19 -20.76 11.83
C THR A 435 20.67 -20.48 11.54
N GLY A 436 21.44 -20.15 12.57
CA GLY A 436 22.82 -19.66 12.45
C GLY A 436 22.92 -18.14 12.33
N ASP A 437 21.79 -17.43 12.43
CA ASP A 437 21.72 -15.97 12.48
C ASP A 437 21.37 -15.50 13.91
N CYS A 438 21.94 -14.38 14.34
CA CYS A 438 21.65 -13.74 15.62
C CYS A 438 21.70 -12.22 15.47
N PHE A 439 20.89 -11.50 16.24
CA PHE A 439 20.95 -10.05 16.34
C PHE A 439 21.39 -9.63 17.73
N VAL A 440 22.23 -8.60 17.81
CA VAL A 440 22.72 -8.03 19.07
C VAL A 440 22.45 -6.54 19.07
N GLN A 441 21.64 -6.09 20.01
CA GLN A 441 21.33 -4.69 20.29
C GLN A 441 22.46 -4.09 21.13
N MET A 442 23.11 -3.05 20.61
CA MET A 442 24.17 -2.33 21.30
C MET A 442 23.62 -1.03 21.89
N THR A 443 24.25 -0.54 22.95
CA THR A 443 23.91 0.71 23.64
C THR A 443 24.28 1.96 22.83
N SER A 444 25.09 1.83 21.78
CA SER A 444 25.46 2.93 20.90
C SER A 444 25.82 2.49 19.49
N VAL A 445 25.63 3.39 18.52
CA VAL A 445 26.02 3.18 17.11
C VAL A 445 27.53 2.95 17.00
N ASP A 446 28.35 3.68 17.76
CA ASP A 446 29.81 3.50 17.77
C ASP A 446 30.24 2.11 18.26
N ALA A 447 29.51 1.54 19.23
CA ALA A 447 29.77 0.19 19.69
C ALA A 447 29.39 -0.86 18.61
N ALA A 448 28.26 -0.64 17.90
CA ALA A 448 27.86 -1.48 16.78
C ALA A 448 28.86 -1.42 15.60
N THR A 449 29.35 -0.22 15.26
CA THR A 449 30.37 -0.03 14.22
C THR A 449 31.67 -0.74 14.58
N ARG A 450 32.13 -0.62 15.84
CA ARG A 450 33.34 -1.33 16.31
C ARG A 450 33.15 -2.85 16.29
N ALA A 451 32.01 -3.36 16.77
CA ALA A 451 31.71 -4.79 16.71
C ALA A 451 31.69 -5.30 15.27
N ALA A 452 31.09 -4.57 14.33
CA ALA A 452 31.07 -4.94 12.92
C ALA A 452 32.46 -4.96 12.28
N ASN A 453 33.39 -4.09 12.71
CA ASN A 453 34.73 -4.06 12.12
C ASN A 453 35.71 -5.03 12.80
N GLU A 454 35.68 -5.13 14.13
CA GLU A 454 36.67 -5.90 14.91
C GLU A 454 36.34 -7.39 14.96
N LEU A 455 35.04 -7.74 14.96
CA LEU A 455 34.58 -9.12 15.11
C LEU A 455 34.24 -9.79 13.78
N HIS A 456 34.20 -9.06 12.66
CA HIS A 456 33.94 -9.65 11.35
C HIS A 456 35.03 -10.65 10.96
N ARG A 457 34.60 -11.86 10.56
CA ARG A 457 35.43 -13.04 10.24
C ARG A 457 36.21 -13.65 11.41
N GLN A 458 35.93 -13.25 12.64
CA GLN A 458 36.41 -13.99 13.81
C GLN A 458 35.64 -15.30 13.99
N ASN A 459 36.21 -16.26 14.71
CA ASN A 459 35.64 -17.60 14.83
C ASN A 459 34.85 -17.80 16.13
N ILE A 460 33.67 -18.41 16.02
CA ILE A 460 33.02 -19.09 17.14
C ILE A 460 33.15 -20.60 16.88
N GLY A 461 33.91 -21.28 17.75
CA GLY A 461 34.28 -22.67 17.55
C GLY A 461 35.04 -22.87 16.24
N ARG A 462 34.45 -23.61 15.29
CA ARG A 462 35.04 -23.92 13.97
C ARG A 462 34.47 -23.09 12.81
N ARG A 463 33.60 -22.11 13.08
CA ARG A 463 32.93 -21.31 12.06
C ARG A 463 33.39 -19.86 12.18
N TYR A 464 33.78 -19.26 11.06
CA TYR A 464 33.95 -17.82 10.99
C TYR A 464 32.58 -17.15 10.97
N ILE A 465 32.46 -16.03 11.65
CA ILE A 465 31.22 -15.28 11.83
C ILE A 465 31.29 -14.00 11.03
N GLU A 466 30.27 -13.76 10.22
CA GLU A 466 30.11 -12.50 9.52
C GLU A 466 29.29 -11.57 10.42
N VAL A 467 29.83 -10.38 10.70
CA VAL A 467 29.17 -9.35 11.49
C VAL A 467 28.80 -8.20 10.57
N PHE A 468 27.54 -7.77 10.61
CA PHE A 468 27.00 -6.67 9.82
C PHE A 468 26.32 -5.67 10.73
N GLN A 469 26.59 -4.38 10.56
CA GLN A 469 25.86 -3.33 11.25
C GLN A 469 24.47 -3.16 10.62
N VAL A 470 23.43 -3.15 11.45
CA VAL A 470 22.02 -3.06 11.04
C VAL A 470 21.26 -2.08 11.92
N SER A 471 20.09 -1.62 11.47
CA SER A 471 19.19 -0.79 12.28
C SER A 471 18.30 -1.64 13.18
N GLY A 472 17.79 -1.07 14.29
CA GLY A 472 16.81 -1.75 15.14
C GLY A 472 15.52 -2.15 14.41
N ASN A 473 15.17 -1.43 13.35
CA ASN A 473 14.04 -1.79 12.48
C ASN A 473 14.31 -3.09 11.72
N ASP A 474 15.53 -3.28 11.19
CA ASP A 474 15.92 -4.52 10.48
C ASP A 474 15.84 -5.75 11.39
N VAL A 475 16.20 -5.59 12.67
CA VAL A 475 16.08 -6.64 13.70
C VAL A 475 14.61 -6.99 13.91
N THR A 476 13.76 -5.98 14.05
CA THR A 476 12.32 -6.15 14.28
C THR A 476 11.65 -6.87 13.11
N TYR A 477 11.96 -6.50 11.87
CA TYR A 477 11.45 -7.19 10.68
C TYR A 477 11.93 -8.64 10.58
N ALA A 478 13.20 -8.91 10.87
CA ALA A 478 13.75 -10.25 10.81
C ALA A 478 13.17 -11.19 11.89
N LEU A 479 12.85 -10.66 13.07
CA LEU A 479 12.20 -11.42 14.14
C LEU A 479 10.72 -11.67 13.84
N MET A 480 10.03 -10.75 13.15
CA MET A 480 8.64 -10.93 12.73
C MET A 480 8.47 -11.98 11.62
N ASP A 481 9.43 -12.09 10.69
CA ASP A 481 9.37 -13.02 9.55
C ASP A 481 9.57 -14.51 9.93
N THR A 482 10.14 -14.78 11.11
CA THR A 482 10.29 -16.17 11.63
C THR A 482 9.07 -16.70 12.37
N GLY A 483 8.10 -15.83 12.70
CA GLY A 483 6.84 -16.16 13.35
C GLY A 483 5.68 -16.24 12.37
N GLY A 484 5.48 -17.40 11.73
CA GLY A 484 4.27 -17.64 10.96
C GLY A 484 3.02 -17.69 11.85
N GLY A 485 2.04 -16.82 11.60
CA GLY A 485 0.65 -16.95 12.08
C GLY A 485 0.20 -15.81 13.00
N GLY A 486 -0.81 -15.05 12.55
CA GLY A 486 -1.22 -13.79 13.16
C GLY A 486 -1.85 -13.87 14.55
N SER A 487 -1.68 -12.77 15.30
CA SER A 487 -2.64 -12.13 16.22
C SER A 487 -2.00 -10.83 16.75
N ARG A 488 -2.68 -9.69 16.63
CA ARG A 488 -2.42 -8.47 17.42
C ARG A 488 -3.29 -8.53 18.72
N PRO A 489 -3.21 -7.58 19.67
CA PRO A 489 -2.08 -7.14 20.50
C PRO A 489 -2.45 -7.16 22.02
N GLY A 490 -1.47 -7.05 22.92
CA GLY A 490 -1.70 -6.54 24.28
C GLY A 490 -1.10 -7.35 25.45
N GLY A 491 -0.34 -6.66 26.29
CA GLY A 491 -0.29 -6.87 27.74
C GLY A 491 0.50 -8.05 28.30
N GLY A 492 1.51 -7.74 29.12
CA GLY A 492 1.90 -8.60 30.25
C GLY A 492 3.24 -9.30 30.14
N HIS A 493 4.16 -8.87 31.00
CA HIS A 493 5.27 -9.68 31.48
C HIS A 493 4.81 -11.10 31.88
N ALA A 494 5.57 -12.15 31.56
CA ALA A 494 6.55 -12.75 32.49
C ALA A 494 6.85 -14.27 32.31
N TYR A 495 8.08 -14.60 32.69
CA TYR A 495 8.61 -15.85 33.26
C TYR A 495 8.93 -17.11 32.42
N TYR A 496 10.21 -17.48 32.52
CA TYR A 496 10.78 -18.84 32.48
C TYR A 496 9.98 -19.84 33.33
N GLY A 497 9.75 -21.04 32.78
CA GLY A 497 9.20 -22.18 33.50
C GLY A 497 9.36 -23.46 32.67
N GLY A 498 10.14 -24.41 33.17
CA GLY A 498 10.58 -25.59 32.43
C GLY A 498 9.63 -26.77 32.40
N GLY A 499 10.05 -27.78 31.63
CA GLY A 499 9.77 -29.19 31.91
C GLY A 499 8.62 -29.82 31.13
N GLY A 500 8.92 -30.96 30.49
CA GLY A 500 7.90 -31.93 30.09
C GLY A 500 8.10 -32.49 28.69
N GLY A 501 8.87 -33.56 28.57
CA GLY A 501 9.08 -34.25 27.31
C GLY A 501 7.81 -34.91 26.78
N ASN A 502 7.75 -35.10 25.46
CA ASN A 502 7.05 -36.24 24.91
C ASN A 502 7.71 -36.76 23.63
N LYS A 503 8.02 -38.06 23.65
CA LYS A 503 8.69 -38.81 22.59
C LYS A 503 7.81 -38.84 21.34
N ARG A 504 8.30 -38.26 20.23
CA ARG A 504 7.70 -38.48 18.90
C ARG A 504 7.96 -39.92 18.45
N LYS A 505 6.89 -40.71 18.35
CA LYS A 505 6.85 -41.97 17.58
C LYS A 505 7.13 -41.64 16.11
N LYS A 506 8.08 -42.35 15.51
CA LYS A 506 8.23 -42.50 14.06
C LYS A 506 6.95 -43.10 13.50
N VAL A 507 6.26 -42.40 12.61
CA VAL A 507 5.31 -43.04 11.68
C VAL A 507 5.99 -43.14 10.32
N SER A 508 5.92 -44.34 9.78
CA SER A 508 6.52 -44.83 8.55
C SER A 508 6.06 -44.09 7.29
N SER A 509 6.92 -44.17 6.29
CA SER A 509 6.87 -43.58 4.95
C SER A 509 5.66 -44.00 4.09
N ALA A 510 4.52 -43.32 4.23
CA ALA A 510 3.39 -43.47 3.30
C ALA A 510 2.58 -42.17 3.15
N VAL A 511 3.25 -41.05 2.83
CA VAL A 511 2.56 -39.79 2.49
C VAL A 511 2.95 -39.38 1.08
N VAL A 512 1.96 -39.31 0.19
CA VAL A 512 2.14 -38.86 -1.20
C VAL A 512 1.46 -37.51 -1.38
N LYS A 513 2.13 -36.58 -2.09
CA LYS A 513 1.60 -35.25 -2.39
C LYS A 513 1.04 -35.22 -3.81
N ALA A 514 -0.28 -35.09 -3.93
CA ALA A 514 -0.95 -34.84 -5.21
C ALA A 514 -0.87 -33.34 -5.60
N ARG A 515 -0.68 -33.04 -6.89
CA ARG A 515 -0.68 -31.69 -7.48
C ARG A 515 -1.49 -31.69 -8.78
N GLY A 516 -2.11 -30.55 -9.12
CA GLY A 516 -2.91 -30.41 -10.34
C GLY A 516 -4.39 -30.77 -10.19
N LEU A 517 -4.89 -30.82 -8.95
CA LEU A 517 -6.31 -31.08 -8.67
C LEU A 517 -7.16 -29.83 -8.97
N PRO A 518 -8.37 -29.99 -9.54
CA PRO A 518 -9.35 -28.92 -9.65
C PRO A 518 -9.63 -28.23 -8.30
N PHE A 519 -9.89 -26.91 -8.30
CA PHE A 519 -10.08 -26.10 -7.08
C PHE A 519 -11.26 -26.53 -6.20
N ASN A 520 -12.21 -27.29 -6.74
CA ASN A 520 -13.36 -27.82 -6.03
C ASN A 520 -13.19 -29.26 -5.52
N THR A 521 -12.01 -29.85 -5.68
CA THR A 521 -11.71 -31.23 -5.22
C THR A 521 -11.80 -31.30 -3.70
N LYS A 522 -12.62 -32.21 -3.19
CA LYS A 522 -12.81 -32.48 -1.76
C LYS A 522 -12.14 -33.79 -1.37
N GLU A 523 -12.08 -34.03 -0.07
CA GLU A 523 -11.42 -35.21 0.51
C GLU A 523 -11.99 -36.53 -0.03
N TYR A 524 -13.31 -36.63 -0.20
CA TYR A 524 -13.95 -37.84 -0.74
C TYR A 524 -13.58 -38.12 -2.20
N ASP A 525 -13.35 -37.08 -3.02
CA ASP A 525 -12.92 -37.25 -4.41
C ASP A 525 -11.54 -37.92 -4.48
N LEU A 526 -10.68 -37.64 -3.49
CA LEU A 526 -9.36 -38.27 -3.35
C LEU A 526 -9.47 -39.70 -2.82
N VAL A 527 -10.37 -39.93 -1.87
CA VAL A 527 -10.64 -41.29 -1.35
C VAL A 527 -11.17 -42.19 -2.46
N ASP A 528 -12.10 -41.72 -3.28
CA ASP A 528 -12.62 -42.47 -4.44
C ASP A 528 -11.54 -42.70 -5.50
N PHE A 529 -10.71 -41.68 -5.81
CA PHE A 529 -9.61 -41.83 -6.77
C PHE A 529 -8.58 -42.90 -6.34
N PHE A 530 -8.29 -42.98 -5.03
CA PHE A 530 -7.35 -43.97 -4.50
C PHE A 530 -8.01 -45.30 -4.10
N ALA A 531 -9.33 -45.42 -4.18
CA ALA A 531 -10.05 -46.63 -3.81
C ALA A 531 -9.67 -47.83 -4.69
N ASP A 532 -9.33 -47.58 -5.95
CA ASP A 532 -8.92 -48.61 -6.93
C ASP A 532 -7.45 -49.07 -6.78
N PHE A 533 -6.67 -48.44 -5.89
CA PHE A 533 -5.26 -48.75 -5.66
C PHE A 533 -5.01 -49.68 -4.45
N ASN A 534 -6.04 -50.35 -3.96
CA ASN A 534 -6.01 -51.23 -2.78
C ASN A 534 -5.71 -52.70 -3.12
#